data_AF-A0A3L7VSV6-F1
#
_entry.id   AF-A0A3L7VSV6-F1
#
_cell.length_a   1.000
_cell.length_b   1.000
_cell.length_c   1.000
_cell.angle_alpha   90.00
_cell.angle_beta   90.00
_cell.angle_gamma   90.00
#
_symmetry.space_group_name_H-M   'P 1'
#
loop_
_entity.id
_entity.type
_entity.pdbx_description
1 polymer ?
#
loop_
_entity_poly.entity_id
_entity_poly.type
_entity_poly.pdbx_seq_one_letter_code
_entity_poly.pdbx_strand_id
1 'polypeptide(L)'
;MKWLRPGSFQGHPGGNRWFSLTAGGRDSAPQEPLSGSRIMTEADRIPEYEPPVILFPYQKMGQSASGIACDVSKGKFGPFENQLFVGDVTHSTVMRCFIEKINGHYQGACFPFREGISSGTLALRMTDDATMFVGGTNRGWGSRGTRPFSLERLRWSGKMPFEIQEMRARPDGFELTFTEPVDPEIARKPETWTMATYCYIFQSSYGSPEVDHTKPVITQIDVAADGRSVRLKIDGMQRGHVHELHADGLRSTTGIPLLHPVAYYTLNYIPL
;
A
#
# COMPACT_ATOMS: atom_id res chain seq x y z
N MET A 1 -6.05 -1.64 4.05
CA MET A 1 -6.96 -0.53 3.69
C MET A 1 -8.08 -1.06 2.81
N LYS A 2 -9.34 -0.69 3.05
CA LYS A 2 -10.50 -1.12 2.25
C LYS A 2 -11.26 0.08 1.69
N TRP A 3 -11.83 -0.07 0.50
CA TRP A 3 -12.70 0.95 -0.09
C TRP A 3 -14.14 0.71 0.34
N LEU A 4 -14.73 1.67 1.04
CA LEU A 4 -16.14 1.62 1.45
C LEU A 4 -17.04 2.08 0.30
N ARG A 5 -17.26 1.19 -0.68
CA ARG A 5 -18.19 1.43 -1.79
C ARG A 5 -19.64 1.20 -1.32
N PRO A 6 -20.59 2.10 -1.61
CA PRO A 6 -22.01 1.84 -1.34
C PRO A 6 -22.45 0.48 -1.91
N GLY A 7 -23.16 -0.31 -1.10
CA GLY A 7 -23.63 -1.65 -1.47
C GLY A 7 -22.57 -2.77 -1.43
N SER A 8 -21.32 -2.48 -1.05
CA SER A 8 -20.27 -3.51 -0.93
C SER A 8 -20.25 -4.18 0.45
N PHE A 9 -19.71 -5.38 0.47
CA PHE A 9 -19.39 -6.17 1.65
C PHE A 9 -17.88 -6.14 1.92
N GLN A 10 -17.49 -5.89 3.16
CA GLN A 10 -16.08 -5.73 3.54
C GLN A 10 -15.48 -6.99 4.17
N GLY A 11 -16.12 -8.15 4.01
CA GLY A 11 -15.54 -9.46 4.35
C GLY A 11 -15.68 -9.91 5.80
N HIS A 12 -16.27 -9.10 6.69
CA HIS A 12 -16.54 -9.52 8.07
C HIS A 12 -18.02 -9.89 8.26
N PRO A 13 -18.38 -11.20 8.31
CA PRO A 13 -19.78 -11.63 8.34
C PRO A 13 -20.52 -11.28 9.64
N GLY A 14 -19.82 -10.98 10.74
CA GLY A 14 -20.48 -10.58 12.00
C GLY A 14 -21.37 -9.33 11.90
N GLY A 15 -21.19 -8.50 10.87
CA GLY A 15 -22.08 -7.38 10.57
C GLY A 15 -23.37 -7.78 9.84
N ASN A 16 -23.41 -8.95 9.22
CA ASN A 16 -24.51 -9.39 8.35
C ASN A 16 -25.85 -9.50 9.10
N ARG A 17 -25.83 -9.74 10.42
CA ARG A 17 -27.04 -9.74 11.26
C ARG A 17 -27.87 -8.44 11.18
N TRP A 18 -27.21 -7.32 10.90
CA TRP A 18 -27.84 -6.00 10.85
C TRP A 18 -28.54 -5.72 9.51
N PHE A 19 -28.40 -6.58 8.50
CA PHE A 19 -29.14 -6.44 7.23
C PHE A 19 -30.66 -6.52 7.43
N SER A 20 -31.12 -7.19 8.48
CA SER A 20 -32.52 -7.19 8.91
C SER A 20 -33.10 -5.79 9.17
N LEU A 21 -32.26 -4.79 9.43
CA LEU A 21 -32.66 -3.39 9.63
C LEU A 21 -32.59 -2.54 8.34
N THR A 22 -32.10 -3.11 7.23
CA THR A 22 -32.00 -2.42 5.94
C THR A 22 -33.28 -2.58 5.13
N ALA A 23 -33.49 -1.72 4.12
CA ALA A 23 -34.63 -1.82 3.23
C ALA A 23 -34.71 -3.17 2.46
N GLY A 24 -33.57 -3.83 2.24
CA GLY A 24 -33.50 -5.15 1.61
C GLY A 24 -33.77 -6.33 2.57
N GLY A 25 -33.87 -6.08 3.88
CA GLY A 25 -34.11 -7.11 4.89
C GLY A 25 -32.97 -8.12 5.02
N ARG A 26 -33.26 -9.27 5.65
CA ARG A 26 -32.25 -10.31 5.91
C ARG A 26 -31.71 -10.96 4.63
N ASP A 27 -32.55 -11.04 3.60
CA ASP A 27 -32.25 -11.75 2.35
C ASP A 27 -31.27 -10.99 1.44
N SER A 28 -31.01 -9.71 1.72
CA SER A 28 -29.97 -8.92 1.03
C SER A 28 -28.59 -9.04 1.67
N ALA A 29 -28.42 -9.86 2.72
CA ALA A 29 -27.12 -10.10 3.31
C ALA A 29 -26.19 -10.85 2.34
N PRO A 30 -24.92 -10.44 2.21
CA PRO A 30 -23.96 -11.12 1.36
C PRO A 30 -23.64 -12.51 1.94
N GLN A 31 -23.22 -13.42 1.07
CA GLN A 31 -22.72 -14.73 1.51
C GLN A 31 -21.54 -14.58 2.46
N GLU A 32 -21.42 -15.49 3.42
CA GLU A 32 -20.28 -15.49 4.33
C GLU A 32 -19.03 -16.07 3.64
N PRO A 33 -17.87 -15.40 3.74
CA PRO A 33 -16.62 -15.95 3.23
C PRO A 33 -16.24 -17.25 3.92
N LEU A 34 -15.63 -18.18 3.19
CA LEU A 34 -15.10 -19.41 3.78
C LEU A 34 -13.80 -19.10 4.52
N SER A 35 -13.76 -19.46 5.81
CA SER A 35 -12.54 -19.39 6.61
C SER A 35 -11.49 -20.37 6.08
N GLY A 36 -10.24 -19.93 5.95
CA GLY A 36 -9.16 -20.73 5.36
C GLY A 36 -8.98 -20.56 3.84
N SER A 37 -9.77 -19.67 3.22
CA SER A 37 -9.74 -19.38 1.78
C SER A 37 -8.72 -18.28 1.42
N ARG A 38 -8.79 -17.74 0.21
CA ARG A 38 -8.00 -16.58 -0.29
C ARG A 38 -8.94 -15.43 -0.65
N ILE A 39 -8.48 -14.20 -0.46
CA ILE A 39 -9.26 -12.98 -0.70
C ILE A 39 -9.92 -12.98 -2.08
N MET A 40 -9.15 -13.22 -3.16
CA MET A 40 -9.71 -13.14 -4.51
C MET A 40 -10.57 -14.36 -4.87
N THR A 41 -10.32 -15.52 -4.28
CA THR A 41 -11.22 -16.68 -4.38
C THR A 41 -12.61 -16.36 -3.84
N GLU A 42 -12.66 -15.68 -2.69
CA GLU A 42 -13.94 -15.24 -2.11
C GLU A 42 -14.57 -14.07 -2.87
N ALA A 43 -13.75 -13.19 -3.48
CA ALA A 43 -14.25 -12.09 -4.32
C ALA A 43 -14.91 -12.60 -5.61
N ASP A 44 -14.38 -13.69 -6.19
CA ASP A 44 -15.01 -14.32 -7.35
C ASP A 44 -16.33 -15.03 -6.99
N ARG A 45 -16.48 -15.47 -5.74
CA ARG A 45 -17.67 -16.18 -5.24
C ARG A 45 -18.77 -15.24 -4.73
N ILE A 46 -18.39 -14.09 -4.17
CA ILE A 46 -19.29 -13.16 -3.47
C ILE A 46 -19.26 -11.82 -4.22
N PRO A 47 -20.23 -11.53 -5.11
CA PRO A 47 -20.22 -10.33 -5.95
C PRO A 47 -20.17 -9.01 -5.17
N GLU A 48 -20.73 -8.98 -3.96
CA GLU A 48 -20.72 -7.81 -3.09
C GLU A 48 -19.35 -7.60 -2.43
N TYR A 49 -18.50 -8.63 -2.33
CA TYR A 49 -17.24 -8.55 -1.60
C TYR A 49 -16.25 -7.62 -2.29
N GLU A 50 -15.83 -6.58 -1.56
CA GLU A 50 -14.78 -5.66 -2.00
C GLU A 50 -13.44 -6.06 -1.35
N PRO A 51 -12.44 -6.49 -2.16
CA PRO A 51 -11.13 -6.82 -1.63
C PRO A 51 -10.42 -5.56 -1.09
N PRO A 52 -9.46 -5.72 -0.16
CA PRO A 52 -8.67 -4.59 0.29
C PRO A 52 -7.89 -3.95 -0.86
N VAL A 53 -7.90 -2.61 -0.88
CA VAL A 53 -7.15 -1.78 -1.83
C VAL A 53 -5.64 -1.97 -1.62
N ILE A 54 -5.23 -2.01 -0.35
CA ILE A 54 -3.85 -2.21 0.08
C ILE A 54 -3.84 -3.21 1.23
N LEU A 55 -3.05 -4.26 1.10
CA LEU A 55 -2.55 -5.08 2.19
C LEU A 55 -1.21 -4.49 2.64
N PHE A 56 -1.12 -4.09 3.90
CA PHE A 56 0.15 -3.66 4.51
C PHE A 56 0.85 -4.89 5.06
N PRO A 57 2.01 -5.30 4.53
CA PRO A 57 2.64 -6.53 5.00
C PRO A 57 3.09 -6.42 6.46
N TYR A 58 2.68 -7.41 7.26
CA TYR A 58 2.93 -7.45 8.69
C TYR A 58 4.44 -7.49 8.98
N GLN A 59 4.89 -6.78 10.01
CA GLN A 59 6.31 -6.56 10.38
C GLN A 59 7.18 -5.79 9.36
N LYS A 60 6.81 -5.78 8.06
CA LYS A 60 7.56 -5.05 7.02
C LYS A 60 7.10 -3.60 6.91
N MET A 61 5.78 -3.37 6.87
CA MET A 61 5.18 -2.04 6.80
C MET A 61 4.60 -1.56 8.14
N GLY A 62 4.35 -2.47 9.06
CA GLY A 62 3.72 -2.14 10.34
C GLY A 62 3.07 -3.36 10.96
N GLN A 63 2.41 -3.17 12.09
CA GLN A 63 1.64 -4.23 12.75
C GLN A 63 0.24 -3.75 13.18
N SER A 64 0.00 -2.43 13.10
CA SER A 64 -1.23 -1.80 13.54
C SER A 64 -1.44 -0.50 12.76
N ALA A 65 -1.80 -0.66 11.48
CA ALA A 65 -2.11 0.47 10.60
C ALA A 65 -3.26 1.30 11.19
N SER A 66 -3.08 2.62 11.22
CA SER A 66 -3.92 3.53 11.98
C SER A 66 -4.03 4.88 11.27
N GLY A 67 -5.17 5.55 11.41
CA GLY A 67 -5.40 6.85 10.80
C GLY A 67 -5.25 6.85 9.27
N ILE A 68 -5.83 7.85 8.63
CA ILE A 68 -5.57 8.09 7.21
C ILE A 68 -5.67 9.58 6.97
N ALA A 69 -4.73 10.12 6.20
CA ALA A 69 -4.79 11.48 5.70
C ALA A 69 -4.66 11.46 4.19
N CYS A 70 -5.56 12.18 3.52
CA CYS A 70 -5.42 12.49 2.11
C CYS A 70 -4.62 13.78 1.97
N ASP A 71 -3.69 13.85 1.01
CA ASP A 71 -3.12 15.14 0.64
C ASP A 71 -4.17 16.00 -0.09
N VAL A 72 -4.69 17.00 0.59
CA VAL A 72 -5.62 18.00 0.03
C VAL A 72 -4.91 19.31 -0.34
N SER A 73 -3.57 19.34 -0.20
CA SER A 73 -2.78 20.56 -0.31
C SER A 73 -2.44 20.98 -1.74
N LYS A 74 -2.79 20.16 -2.74
CA LYS A 74 -2.54 20.37 -4.18
C LYS A 74 -1.05 20.49 -4.50
N GLY A 75 -0.27 19.48 -4.12
CA GLY A 75 1.17 19.38 -4.41
C GLY A 75 2.08 20.19 -3.48
N LYS A 76 1.53 20.84 -2.45
CA LYS A 76 2.33 21.57 -1.45
C LYS A 76 3.01 20.63 -0.44
N PHE A 77 2.55 19.39 -0.32
CA PHE A 77 3.13 18.36 0.55
C PHE A 77 4.18 17.49 -0.16
N GLY A 78 5.00 18.11 -1.00
CA GLY A 78 6.06 17.42 -1.74
C GLY A 78 5.53 16.64 -2.97
N PRO A 79 6.30 15.68 -3.50
CA PRO A 79 6.03 15.06 -4.79
C PRO A 79 4.91 14.00 -4.77
N PHE A 80 4.20 13.83 -3.66
CA PHE A 80 3.25 12.72 -3.47
C PHE A 80 1.79 13.18 -3.54
N GLU A 81 1.52 14.16 -4.41
CA GLU A 81 0.16 14.67 -4.62
C GLU A 81 -0.81 13.52 -4.96
N ASN A 82 -2.02 13.59 -4.40
CA ASN A 82 -3.07 12.57 -4.53
C ASN A 82 -2.76 11.19 -3.91
N GLN A 83 -1.64 11.04 -3.21
CA GLN A 83 -1.38 9.84 -2.41
C GLN A 83 -2.07 9.93 -1.04
N LEU A 84 -2.24 8.75 -0.42
CA LEU A 84 -2.76 8.62 0.93
C LEU A 84 -1.61 8.37 1.90
N PHE A 85 -1.73 8.90 3.11
CA PHE A 85 -0.80 8.67 4.21
C PHE A 85 -1.48 7.88 5.30
N VAL A 86 -0.84 6.82 5.77
CA VAL A 86 -1.38 5.90 6.77
C VAL A 86 -0.37 5.75 7.89
N GLY A 87 -0.83 5.90 9.13
CA GLY A 87 0.00 5.72 10.31
C GLY A 87 0.19 4.25 10.66
N ASP A 88 1.18 3.97 11.50
CA ASP A 88 1.27 2.69 12.20
C ASP A 88 1.57 2.92 13.67
N VAL A 89 0.78 2.30 14.55
CA VAL A 89 0.95 2.42 16.01
C VAL A 89 2.26 1.75 16.42
N THR A 90 2.45 0.48 16.05
CA THR A 90 3.55 -0.34 16.58
C THR A 90 4.92 0.17 16.14
N HIS A 91 5.06 0.60 14.90
CA HIS A 91 6.32 1.10 14.35
C HIS A 91 6.50 2.60 14.56
N SER A 92 5.47 3.34 14.98
CA SER A 92 5.52 4.80 15.12
C SER A 92 5.97 5.47 13.82
N THR A 93 5.32 5.08 12.72
CA THR A 93 5.63 5.57 11.37
C THR A 93 4.41 6.21 10.72
N VAL A 94 4.68 6.88 9.60
CA VAL A 94 3.72 7.19 8.55
C VAL A 94 4.22 6.53 7.27
N MET A 95 3.31 5.89 6.55
CA MET A 95 3.52 5.22 5.27
C MET A 95 2.80 5.98 4.16
N ARG A 96 3.25 5.82 2.91
CA ARG A 96 2.55 6.29 1.71
C ARG A 96 1.78 5.17 1.04
N CYS A 97 0.69 5.53 0.39
CA CYS A 97 -0.08 4.66 -0.48
C CYS A 97 -0.37 5.38 -1.81
N PHE A 98 0.09 4.76 -2.89
CA PHE A 98 -0.39 5.06 -4.23
C PHE A 98 -1.54 4.12 -4.56
N ILE A 99 -2.64 4.64 -5.08
CA ILE A 99 -3.79 3.83 -5.50
C ILE A 99 -4.20 4.19 -6.91
N GLU A 100 -4.71 3.20 -7.63
CA GLU A 100 -5.27 3.34 -8.96
C GLU A 100 -6.56 2.54 -9.09
N LYS A 101 -7.31 2.81 -10.15
CA LYS A 101 -8.61 2.16 -10.41
C LYS A 101 -8.51 1.28 -11.64
N ILE A 102 -8.64 -0.03 -11.47
CA ILE A 102 -8.60 -1.05 -12.52
C ILE A 102 -9.94 -1.79 -12.52
N ASN A 103 -10.57 -1.91 -13.70
CA ASN A 103 -11.87 -2.59 -13.86
C ASN A 103 -12.96 -2.11 -12.87
N GLY A 104 -12.95 -0.83 -12.50
CA GLY A 104 -13.92 -0.26 -11.57
C GLY A 104 -13.58 -0.38 -10.08
N HIS A 105 -12.49 -1.06 -9.72
CA HIS A 105 -12.05 -1.32 -8.35
C HIS A 105 -10.72 -0.63 -8.03
N TYR A 106 -10.54 -0.23 -6.77
CA TYR A 106 -9.27 0.35 -6.32
C TYR A 106 -8.28 -0.72 -5.87
N GLN A 107 -7.03 -0.57 -6.25
CA GLN A 107 -5.88 -1.33 -5.73
C GLN A 107 -4.62 -0.45 -5.78
N GLY A 108 -3.47 -0.91 -5.31
CA GLY A 108 -2.24 -0.14 -5.48
C GLY A 108 -1.06 -0.61 -4.64
N ALA A 109 -0.13 0.30 -4.36
CA ALA A 109 1.08 0.02 -3.59
C ALA A 109 1.22 0.88 -2.33
N CYS A 110 1.82 0.31 -1.29
CA CYS A 110 2.32 1.06 -0.15
C CYS A 110 3.85 1.12 -0.12
N PHE A 111 4.36 2.21 0.44
CA PHE A 111 5.79 2.52 0.57
C PHE A 111 6.07 3.05 1.97
N PRO A 112 7.25 2.79 2.54
CA PRO A 112 7.73 3.54 3.69
C PRO A 112 7.79 5.05 3.38
N PHE A 113 7.74 5.90 4.41
CA PHE A 113 7.79 7.34 4.22
C PHE A 113 8.45 8.09 5.37
N ARG A 114 7.90 8.01 6.58
CA ARG A 114 8.47 8.71 7.73
C ARG A 114 8.47 7.85 8.98
N GLU A 115 9.63 7.79 9.61
CA GLU A 115 9.84 7.16 10.91
C GLU A 115 10.32 8.17 11.97
N GLY A 116 10.51 7.68 13.19
CA GLY A 116 10.97 8.48 14.32
C GLY A 116 9.87 9.32 14.96
N ILE A 117 8.59 8.97 14.76
CA ILE A 117 7.49 9.56 15.52
C ILE A 117 7.62 9.11 16.96
N SER A 118 7.37 10.02 17.89
CA SER A 118 7.77 9.87 19.29
C SER A 118 6.86 8.94 20.10
N SER A 119 5.70 8.59 19.56
CA SER A 119 4.68 7.72 20.15
C SER A 119 4.04 6.88 19.04
N GLY A 120 3.25 5.86 19.37
CA GLY A 120 2.53 5.08 18.36
C GLY A 120 1.57 5.95 17.56
N THR A 121 1.75 6.05 16.23
CA THR A 121 0.90 6.89 15.39
C THR A 121 -0.54 6.39 15.44
N LEU A 122 -1.51 7.26 15.73
CA LEU A 122 -2.93 6.89 15.85
C LEU A 122 -3.82 7.67 14.88
N ALA A 123 -3.65 8.98 14.82
CA ALA A 123 -4.46 9.87 14.01
C ALA A 123 -3.59 10.73 13.11
N LEU A 124 -4.03 10.91 11.86
CA LEU A 124 -3.38 11.77 10.88
C LEU A 124 -4.37 12.83 10.42
N ARG A 125 -3.90 14.07 10.26
CA ARG A 125 -4.69 15.15 9.68
C ARG A 125 -3.81 16.04 8.81
N MET A 126 -4.14 16.11 7.52
CA MET A 126 -3.57 17.11 6.62
C MET A 126 -4.36 18.42 6.73
N THR A 127 -3.66 19.54 6.73
CA THR A 127 -4.21 20.90 6.64
C THR A 127 -3.98 21.49 5.25
N ASP A 128 -4.74 22.53 4.90
CA ASP A 128 -4.70 23.19 3.58
C ASP A 128 -3.35 23.89 3.28
N ASP A 129 -2.54 24.13 4.31
CA ASP A 129 -1.17 24.69 4.20
C ASP A 129 -0.08 23.60 4.05
N ALA A 130 -0.47 22.35 3.79
CA ALA A 130 0.43 21.19 3.69
C ALA A 130 1.21 20.89 4.97
N THR A 131 0.56 21.05 6.12
CA THR A 131 1.06 20.52 7.38
C THR A 131 0.30 19.24 7.72
N MET A 132 1.00 18.14 7.91
CA MET A 132 0.39 16.92 8.42
C MET A 132 0.63 16.81 9.92
N PHE A 133 -0.45 16.84 10.70
CA PHE A 133 -0.39 16.52 12.13
C PHE A 133 -0.50 15.01 12.33
N VAL A 134 0.37 14.51 13.21
CA VAL A 134 0.49 13.12 13.62
C VAL A 134 0.21 13.07 15.12
N GLY A 135 -0.98 12.60 15.48
CA GLY A 135 -1.36 12.34 16.87
C GLY A 135 -0.92 10.94 17.27
N GLY A 136 -0.17 10.83 18.35
CA GLY A 136 0.40 9.58 18.83
C GLY A 136 -0.03 9.21 20.25
N THR A 137 -0.13 7.91 20.50
CA THR A 137 -0.35 7.35 21.84
C THR A 137 0.48 6.09 22.04
N ASN A 138 0.94 5.89 23.27
CA ASN A 138 1.54 4.64 23.72
C ASN A 138 0.68 3.99 24.83
N ARG A 139 -0.63 4.26 24.82
CA ARG A 139 -1.60 3.59 25.69
C ARG A 139 -2.16 2.38 24.94
N GLY A 140 -2.04 1.20 25.53
CA GLY A 140 -2.51 -0.05 24.93
C GLY A 140 -1.36 -0.84 24.31
N TRP A 141 -1.29 -0.85 22.98
CA TRP A 141 -0.30 -1.63 22.24
C TRP A 141 1.10 -0.99 22.31
N GLY A 142 2.12 -1.83 22.47
CA GLY A 142 3.51 -1.37 22.46
C GLY A 142 3.87 -0.71 21.13
N SER A 143 4.65 0.36 21.19
CA SER A 143 5.11 1.11 20.03
C SER A 143 6.62 1.43 20.11
N ARG A 144 7.27 1.62 18.97
CA ARG A 144 8.70 1.99 18.89
C ARG A 144 8.95 3.37 19.53
N GLY A 145 8.04 4.31 19.30
CA GLY A 145 8.01 5.61 19.97
C GLY A 145 7.57 5.46 21.41
N THR A 146 8.44 5.76 22.38
CA THR A 146 8.21 5.41 23.79
C THR A 146 7.43 6.47 24.56
N ARG A 147 7.22 7.69 24.02
CA ARG A 147 6.49 8.74 24.75
C ARG A 147 5.02 8.32 24.97
N PRO A 148 4.42 8.65 26.13
CA PRO A 148 3.04 8.26 26.44
C PRO A 148 2.01 8.82 25.45
N PHE A 149 2.31 9.97 24.87
CA PHE A 149 1.55 10.62 23.81
C PHE A 149 2.47 11.53 23.00
N SER A 150 2.06 11.88 21.78
CA SER A 150 2.69 12.94 21.00
C SER A 150 1.68 13.68 20.12
N LEU A 151 1.99 14.92 19.81
CA LEU A 151 1.38 15.67 18.71
C LEU A 151 2.52 16.28 17.92
N GLU A 152 2.82 15.68 16.77
CA GLU A 152 3.94 16.06 15.93
C GLU A 152 3.42 16.58 14.60
N ARG A 153 4.18 17.49 13.97
CA ARG A 153 3.85 17.99 12.64
C ARG A 153 4.93 17.59 11.65
N LEU A 154 4.50 17.18 10.46
CA LEU A 154 5.34 16.97 9.30
C LEU A 154 5.06 18.08 8.30
N ARG A 155 6.12 18.71 7.80
CA ARG A 155 6.07 19.73 6.76
C ARG A 155 7.07 19.38 5.68
N TRP A 156 6.69 19.65 4.44
CA TRP A 156 7.61 19.50 3.33
C TRP A 156 8.84 20.38 3.53
N SER A 157 10.03 19.79 3.34
CA SER A 157 11.31 20.47 3.55
C SER A 157 11.73 21.36 2.39
N GLY A 158 11.06 21.23 1.23
CA GLY A 158 11.48 21.84 -0.03
C GLY A 158 12.58 21.08 -0.77
N LYS A 159 13.12 20.00 -0.19
CA LYS A 159 14.20 19.20 -0.79
C LYS A 159 13.66 17.91 -1.37
N MET A 160 13.76 17.75 -2.68
CA MET A 160 13.36 16.52 -3.36
C MET A 160 14.28 15.36 -2.95
N PRO A 161 13.74 14.23 -2.46
CA PRO A 161 14.48 12.98 -2.36
C PRO A 161 14.34 12.19 -3.67
N PHE A 162 15.27 11.24 -3.92
CA PHE A 162 15.07 10.19 -4.91
C PHE A 162 14.25 9.04 -4.31
N GLU A 163 13.04 8.85 -4.82
CA GLU A 163 12.01 7.94 -4.29
C GLU A 163 11.24 7.26 -5.43
N ILE A 164 10.67 6.08 -5.16
CA ILE A 164 9.57 5.55 -5.97
C ILE A 164 8.33 6.39 -5.66
N GLN A 165 7.88 7.13 -6.66
CA GLN A 165 6.70 7.99 -6.57
C GLN A 165 5.44 7.12 -6.70
N GLU A 166 5.29 6.39 -7.80
CA GLU A 166 4.14 5.51 -8.06
C GLU A 166 4.61 4.13 -8.54
N MET A 167 3.76 3.13 -8.34
CA MET A 167 3.90 1.80 -8.93
C MET A 167 2.55 1.42 -9.52
N ARG A 168 2.46 1.34 -10.84
CA ARG A 168 1.22 1.08 -11.60
C ARG A 168 1.24 -0.32 -12.18
N ALA A 169 0.14 -1.04 -12.05
CA ALA A 169 -0.03 -2.31 -12.74
C ALA A 169 -0.15 -2.08 -14.25
N ARG A 170 0.43 -3.00 -15.01
CA ARG A 170 0.34 -3.13 -16.46
C ARG A 170 -0.03 -4.58 -16.79
N PRO A 171 -0.52 -4.89 -18.01
CA PRO A 171 -0.95 -6.25 -18.36
C PRO A 171 0.13 -7.32 -18.15
N ASP A 172 1.40 -6.93 -18.33
CA ASP A 172 2.57 -7.80 -18.29
C ASP A 172 3.62 -7.35 -17.24
N GLY A 173 3.24 -6.58 -16.21
CA GLY A 173 4.16 -6.20 -15.13
C GLY A 173 3.79 -4.90 -14.40
N PHE A 174 4.80 -4.13 -13.99
CA PHE A 174 4.60 -2.82 -13.37
C PHE A 174 5.36 -1.69 -14.08
N GLU A 175 4.80 -0.48 -14.02
CA GLU A 175 5.49 0.75 -14.33
C GLU A 175 5.74 1.54 -13.04
N LEU A 176 6.99 1.88 -12.79
CA LEU A 176 7.43 2.68 -11.65
C LEU A 176 7.71 4.10 -12.14
N THR A 177 7.22 5.09 -11.41
CA THR A 177 7.61 6.50 -11.62
C THR A 177 8.48 6.97 -10.46
N PHE A 178 9.43 7.87 -10.75
CA PHE A 178 10.41 8.34 -9.78
C PHE A 178 10.38 9.87 -9.65
N THR A 179 10.68 10.33 -8.44
CA THR A 179 10.73 11.77 -8.12
C THR A 179 11.90 12.49 -8.82
N GLU A 180 12.97 11.76 -9.11
CA GLU A 180 14.14 12.19 -9.88
C GLU A 180 14.49 11.18 -10.97
N PRO A 181 15.21 11.58 -12.04
CA PRO A 181 15.66 10.66 -13.07
C PRO A 181 16.58 9.57 -12.50
N VAL A 182 16.28 8.31 -12.83
CA VAL A 182 17.08 7.14 -12.47
C VAL A 182 18.33 7.00 -13.36
N ASP A 183 19.41 6.48 -12.81
CA ASP A 183 20.58 6.05 -13.59
C ASP A 183 20.19 4.84 -14.48
N PRO A 184 20.19 4.99 -15.82
CA PRO A 184 19.74 3.94 -16.71
C PRO A 184 20.66 2.72 -16.73
N GLU A 185 21.97 2.89 -16.52
CA GLU A 185 22.93 1.80 -16.53
C GLU A 185 22.78 0.92 -15.28
N ILE A 186 22.40 1.51 -14.15
CA ILE A 186 22.06 0.77 -12.93
C ILE A 186 20.67 0.15 -13.04
N ALA A 187 19.68 0.90 -13.52
CA ALA A 187 18.30 0.42 -13.59
C ALA A 187 18.14 -0.77 -14.54
N ARG A 188 18.88 -0.83 -15.66
CA ARG A 188 18.75 -1.92 -16.65
C ARG A 188 19.33 -3.25 -16.20
N LYS A 189 20.08 -3.28 -15.09
CA LYS A 189 20.67 -4.49 -14.52
C LYS A 189 19.60 -5.30 -13.78
N PRO A 190 19.32 -6.56 -14.18
CA PRO A 190 18.34 -7.40 -13.50
C PRO A 190 18.61 -7.57 -12.00
N GLU A 191 19.89 -7.64 -11.60
CA GLU A 191 20.30 -7.78 -10.20
C GLU A 191 19.98 -6.57 -9.31
N THR A 192 19.66 -5.41 -9.90
CA THR A 192 19.18 -4.23 -9.16
C THR A 192 17.80 -4.48 -8.55
N TRP A 193 17.04 -5.44 -9.08
CA TRP A 193 15.65 -5.67 -8.73
C TRP A 193 15.46 -7.08 -8.18
N THR A 194 14.72 -7.19 -7.08
CA THR A 194 14.22 -8.50 -6.65
C THR A 194 12.72 -8.42 -6.39
N MET A 195 12.02 -9.50 -6.72
CA MET A 195 10.58 -9.59 -6.51
C MET A 195 10.20 -10.93 -5.90
N ALA A 196 9.34 -10.87 -4.89
CA ALA A 196 8.62 -12.02 -4.38
C ALA A 196 7.13 -11.71 -4.35
N THR A 197 6.30 -12.74 -4.36
CA THR A 197 4.87 -12.57 -4.06
C THR A 197 4.44 -13.51 -2.96
N TYR A 198 3.35 -13.15 -2.30
CA TYR A 198 2.67 -13.96 -1.29
C TYR A 198 1.25 -13.42 -1.11
N CYS A 199 0.38 -14.22 -0.50
CA CYS A 199 -0.90 -13.75 -0.01
C CYS A 199 -1.08 -14.14 1.47
N TYR A 200 -2.29 -13.97 1.97
CA TYR A 200 -2.67 -14.29 3.34
C TYR A 200 -3.90 -15.19 3.33
N ILE A 201 -3.99 -16.06 4.33
CA ILE A 201 -5.16 -16.88 4.57
C ILE A 201 -6.31 -15.95 4.96
N PHE A 202 -7.40 -15.97 4.18
CA PHE A 202 -8.63 -15.29 4.55
C PHE A 202 -9.39 -16.16 5.55
N GLN A 203 -9.31 -15.79 6.83
CA GLN A 203 -9.83 -16.60 7.93
C GLN A 203 -10.46 -15.78 9.05
N SER A 204 -11.25 -16.47 9.86
CA SER A 204 -11.92 -15.92 11.05
C SER A 204 -11.01 -15.82 12.27
N SER A 205 -9.92 -16.59 12.32
CA SER A 205 -8.92 -16.51 13.38
C SER A 205 -8.11 -15.22 13.28
N TYR A 206 -7.58 -14.76 14.41
CA TYR A 206 -6.79 -13.53 14.47
C TYR A 206 -5.41 -13.72 13.81
N GLY A 207 -5.11 -12.85 12.85
CA GLY A 207 -3.84 -12.85 12.12
C GLY A 207 -3.76 -13.89 11.01
N SER A 208 -2.73 -13.79 10.18
CA SER A 208 -2.39 -14.79 9.16
C SER A 208 -0.89 -14.73 8.90
N PRO A 209 -0.22 -15.87 8.70
CA PRO A 209 1.10 -15.89 8.09
C PRO A 209 1.01 -15.46 6.62
N GLU A 210 2.15 -15.08 6.04
CA GLU A 210 2.33 -15.06 4.58
C GLU A 210 2.25 -16.51 4.08
N VAL A 211 1.53 -16.74 2.98
CA VAL A 211 1.36 -18.05 2.33
C VAL A 211 1.46 -17.94 0.82
N ASP A 212 1.55 -19.08 0.14
CA ASP A 212 1.55 -19.19 -1.32
C ASP A 212 2.66 -18.36 -1.98
N HIS A 213 3.87 -18.39 -1.40
CA HIS A 213 5.01 -17.63 -1.91
C HIS A 213 5.41 -18.04 -3.32
N THR A 214 5.67 -17.06 -4.19
CA THR A 214 6.26 -17.27 -5.51
C THR A 214 7.41 -16.30 -5.76
N LYS A 215 8.22 -16.59 -6.78
CA LYS A 215 9.34 -15.75 -7.23
C LYS A 215 9.17 -15.40 -8.71
N PRO A 216 8.43 -14.34 -9.04
CA PRO A 216 8.31 -13.87 -10.42
C PRO A 216 9.68 -13.47 -10.98
N VAL A 217 9.81 -13.52 -12.30
CA VAL A 217 11.06 -13.18 -13.00
C VAL A 217 10.85 -11.87 -13.76
N ILE A 218 11.72 -10.89 -13.53
CA ILE A 218 11.75 -9.67 -14.33
C ILE A 218 12.46 -9.99 -15.64
N THR A 219 11.73 -10.00 -16.75
CA THR A 219 12.21 -10.46 -18.07
C THR A 219 12.69 -9.32 -18.96
N GLN A 220 12.20 -8.09 -18.73
CA GLN A 220 12.61 -6.90 -19.47
C GLN A 220 12.52 -5.66 -18.59
N ILE A 221 13.48 -4.76 -18.75
CA ILE A 221 13.56 -3.48 -18.04
C ILE A 221 13.73 -2.35 -19.05
N ASP A 222 12.69 -1.53 -19.21
CA ASP A 222 12.72 -0.37 -20.09
C ASP A 222 12.70 0.93 -19.27
N VAL A 223 13.79 1.69 -19.36
CA VAL A 223 13.90 3.03 -18.77
C VAL A 223 13.39 4.06 -19.79
N ALA A 224 12.48 4.93 -19.37
CA ALA A 224 11.95 6.02 -20.19
C ALA A 224 13.03 7.04 -20.55
N ALA A 225 12.83 7.79 -21.64
CA ALA A 225 13.82 8.73 -22.15
C ALA A 225 14.18 9.86 -21.17
N ASP A 226 13.24 10.29 -20.33
CA ASP A 226 13.46 11.29 -19.29
C ASP A 226 14.05 10.71 -17.98
N GLY A 227 14.25 9.39 -17.93
CA GLY A 227 14.71 8.65 -16.75
C GLY A 227 13.72 8.64 -15.59
N ARG A 228 12.50 9.20 -15.71
CA ARG A 228 11.54 9.29 -14.60
C ARG A 228 10.60 8.10 -14.51
N SER A 229 10.72 7.13 -15.42
CA SER A 229 9.92 5.92 -15.37
C SER A 229 10.71 4.68 -15.77
N VAL A 230 10.41 3.56 -15.11
CA VAL A 230 10.94 2.24 -15.43
C VAL A 230 9.79 1.26 -15.57
N ARG A 231 9.71 0.61 -16.74
CA ARG A 231 8.76 -0.47 -17.03
C ARG A 231 9.46 -1.81 -16.76
N LEU A 232 8.93 -2.58 -15.81
CA LEU A 232 9.40 -3.92 -15.46
C LEU A 232 8.42 -4.95 -16.02
N LYS A 233 8.78 -5.65 -17.09
CA LYS A 233 8.00 -6.82 -17.54
C LYS A 233 8.28 -8.00 -16.64
N ILE A 234 7.23 -8.67 -16.21
CA ILE A 234 7.32 -9.72 -15.18
C ILE A 234 6.59 -10.96 -15.69
N ASP A 235 7.34 -12.05 -15.75
CA ASP A 235 6.77 -13.38 -15.87
C ASP A 235 6.38 -13.92 -14.48
N GLY A 236 5.18 -14.48 -14.38
CA GLY A 236 4.65 -15.03 -13.13
C GLY A 236 3.95 -14.03 -12.19
N MET A 237 3.31 -12.97 -12.71
CA MET A 237 2.41 -12.13 -11.90
C MET A 237 1.28 -12.96 -11.27
N GLN A 238 1.03 -12.75 -9.97
CA GLN A 238 0.03 -13.52 -9.21
C GLN A 238 -1.16 -12.66 -8.78
N ARG A 239 -2.34 -12.92 -9.34
CA ARG A 239 -3.58 -12.27 -8.90
C ARG A 239 -3.89 -12.64 -7.44
N GLY A 240 -4.28 -11.65 -6.64
CA GLY A 240 -4.61 -11.76 -5.22
C GLY A 240 -3.40 -11.74 -4.28
N HIS A 241 -2.20 -11.51 -4.80
CA HIS A 241 -0.97 -11.47 -4.01
C HIS A 241 -0.52 -10.02 -3.77
N VAL A 242 0.31 -9.87 -2.74
CA VAL A 242 1.22 -8.73 -2.62
C VAL A 242 2.46 -9.03 -3.45
N HIS A 243 2.86 -8.11 -4.32
CA HIS A 243 4.14 -8.08 -5.02
C HIS A 243 5.09 -7.20 -4.23
N GLU A 244 6.04 -7.84 -3.57
CA GLU A 244 7.11 -7.19 -2.82
C GLU A 244 8.29 -6.98 -3.76
N LEU A 245 8.55 -5.72 -4.09
CA LEU A 245 9.65 -5.28 -4.94
C LEU A 245 10.73 -4.63 -4.09
N HIS A 246 11.98 -5.05 -4.28
CA HIS A 246 13.17 -4.38 -3.75
C HIS A 246 14.03 -3.83 -4.87
N ALA A 247 14.62 -2.65 -4.64
CA ALA A 247 15.44 -1.89 -5.58
C ALA A 247 16.67 -1.26 -4.89
N ASP A 248 17.32 -1.97 -3.97
CA ASP A 248 18.36 -1.44 -3.06
C ASP A 248 19.57 -0.80 -3.76
N GLY A 249 19.92 -1.33 -4.93
CA GLY A 249 21.05 -0.84 -5.75
C GLY A 249 20.76 0.44 -6.52
N LEU A 250 19.50 0.86 -6.61
CA LEU A 250 19.08 1.93 -7.50
C LEU A 250 19.65 3.30 -7.08
N ARG A 251 20.09 4.09 -8.06
CA ARG A 251 20.58 5.46 -7.89
C ARG A 251 19.93 6.40 -8.89
N SER A 252 19.84 7.68 -8.55
CA SER A 252 19.50 8.73 -9.52
C SER A 252 20.69 9.03 -10.44
N THR A 253 20.46 9.76 -11.53
CA THR A 253 21.53 10.22 -12.44
C THR A 253 22.58 11.11 -11.76
N THR A 254 22.27 11.65 -10.57
CA THR A 254 23.18 12.44 -9.74
C THR A 254 23.89 11.60 -8.66
N GLY A 255 23.65 10.28 -8.63
CA GLY A 255 24.27 9.34 -7.70
C GLY A 255 23.58 9.23 -6.33
N ILE A 256 22.42 9.86 -6.13
CA ILE A 256 21.69 9.80 -4.86
C ILE A 256 21.05 8.40 -4.72
N PRO A 257 21.19 7.72 -3.56
CA PRO A 257 20.52 6.45 -3.30
C PRO A 257 19.01 6.61 -3.16
N LEU A 258 18.29 5.59 -3.61
CA LEU A 258 16.84 5.50 -3.41
C LEU A 258 16.53 5.48 -1.91
N LEU A 259 15.76 6.46 -1.43
CA LEU A 259 15.56 6.68 0.00
C LEU A 259 14.80 5.51 0.65
N HIS A 260 13.72 5.05 0.03
CA HIS A 260 13.02 3.84 0.43
C HIS A 260 13.03 2.82 -0.72
N PRO A 261 13.91 1.79 -0.68
CA PRO A 261 14.13 0.90 -1.81
C PRO A 261 13.09 -0.22 -1.94
N VAL A 262 11.92 -0.08 -1.30
CA VAL A 262 10.91 -1.14 -1.24
C VAL A 262 9.53 -0.62 -1.60
N ALA A 263 8.78 -1.45 -2.32
CA ALA A 263 7.39 -1.21 -2.69
C ALA A 263 6.57 -2.51 -2.53
N TYR A 264 5.34 -2.40 -2.05
CA TYR A 264 4.45 -3.54 -1.85
C TYR A 264 3.14 -3.28 -2.58
N TYR A 265 2.93 -3.91 -3.73
CA TYR A 265 1.73 -3.74 -4.55
C TYR A 265 0.72 -4.84 -4.26
N THR A 266 -0.52 -4.50 -3.92
CA THR A 266 -1.64 -5.44 -3.80
C THR A 266 -2.32 -5.62 -5.16
N LEU A 267 -2.11 -6.75 -5.83
CA LEU A 267 -2.59 -6.99 -7.19
C LEU A 267 -3.88 -7.82 -7.21
N ASN A 268 -5.05 -7.17 -7.16
CA ASN A 268 -6.34 -7.86 -7.22
C ASN A 268 -6.86 -8.08 -8.66
N TYR A 269 -6.55 -7.13 -9.54
CA TYR A 269 -6.99 -7.07 -10.93
C TYR A 269 -5.80 -6.72 -11.82
N ILE A 270 -5.61 -7.51 -12.88
CA ILE A 270 -4.59 -7.24 -13.90
C ILE A 270 -5.24 -6.41 -15.00
N PRO A 271 -4.66 -5.24 -15.37
CA PRO A 271 -5.17 -4.46 -16.49
C PRO A 271 -5.17 -5.27 -17.78
N LEU A 272 -6.17 -5.03 -18.64
CA LEU A 272 -6.24 -5.60 -19.99
C LEU A 272 -5.30 -4.88 -20.96
#